data_AF-A0A7V3HWU8-F1
#
_entry.id   AF-A0A7V3HWU8-F1
#
_cell.length_a   1.000
_cell.length_b   1.000
_cell.length_c   1.000
_cell.angle_alpha   90.00
_cell.angle_beta   90.00
_cell.angle_gamma   90.00
#
_symmetry.space_group_name_H-M   'P 1'
#
loop_
_entity.id
_entity.type
_entity.pdbx_description
1 polymer ?
#
loop_
_entity_poly.entity_id
_entity_poly.type
_entity_poly.pdbx_seq_one_letter_code
_entity_poly.pdbx_strand_id
1 'polypeptide(L)'
;MGSNMAEAHPVGFQWVMEAKARGAQVVHIDPRFTRTSAVADRHVPLRAGTDIAFLGGVINYILSGELDFREYVTTYTNASFILSEGYRDTEDLDGLFSGYDPDTASYDPATWHYESSDDGGRGGPADKQQGAPTQLGSGGAPIEGGAGDIPNDPTLQHPRCVYQVLKRHYARYTPEMVERVCGVPAETFGRIARAWTQNSGRERTAALVYSVGWTQHSTGAQFIRAGSIIQLLLGNIGRPGGGIFALRGHAGIQGSTDVPTLFNLLPGYLAMPQAGQETLSDYLEKITSRNQKGFWHQADTYMVSLLKEYWGEHARPDNDFCFDYLPRINGDHGTYRTVLDMIDGTVFGYFLLGQIPAVGSAHGRLQRLGMANLDWLVVRDLVMIESATFWKDAPEIETGEISPQTCRTEVFFFPAASHVEKAGTFTQTQRMLQWREKAVEPPGDARSDLWFFYHLGR
;
A
#
# COMPACT_ATOMS: atom_id res chain seq x y z
N MET A 1 -13.65 -1.13 -10.02
CA MET A 1 -14.27 -1.08 -8.67
C MET A 1 -13.34 -0.29 -7.78
N GLY A 2 -13.83 0.66 -6.98
CA GLY A 2 -12.94 1.52 -6.17
C GLY A 2 -12.06 2.47 -7.00
N SER A 3 -12.48 2.82 -8.22
CA SER A 3 -11.79 3.79 -9.09
C SER A 3 -12.77 4.41 -10.09
N ASN A 4 -12.73 5.74 -10.19
CA ASN A 4 -13.42 6.52 -11.22
C ASN A 4 -12.45 6.86 -12.36
N MET A 5 -11.97 5.83 -13.06
CA MET A 5 -10.83 5.92 -13.98
C MET A 5 -11.05 6.92 -15.13
N ALA A 6 -12.28 7.10 -15.64
CA ALA A 6 -12.55 8.05 -16.71
C ALA A 6 -12.36 9.52 -16.29
N GLU A 7 -12.38 9.81 -14.99
CA GLU A 7 -12.14 11.16 -14.45
C GLU A 7 -10.74 11.30 -13.85
N ALA A 8 -10.29 10.29 -13.12
CA ALA A 8 -8.99 10.32 -12.42
C ALA A 8 -7.81 9.98 -13.34
N HIS A 9 -8.02 9.19 -14.40
CA HIS A 9 -7.00 8.73 -15.33
C HIS A 9 -7.50 8.74 -16.79
N PRO A 10 -8.04 9.87 -17.29
CA PRO A 10 -8.80 9.93 -18.54
C PRO A 10 -8.00 9.45 -19.76
N VAL A 11 -6.72 9.82 -19.86
CA VAL A 11 -5.85 9.38 -20.96
C VAL A 11 -5.53 7.88 -20.86
N GLY A 12 -5.40 7.33 -19.65
CA GLY A 12 -5.25 5.88 -19.47
C GLY A 12 -6.53 5.12 -19.82
N PHE A 13 -7.70 5.73 -19.59
CA PHE A 13 -9.01 5.13 -19.82
C PHE A 13 -9.32 4.87 -21.31
N GLN A 14 -8.60 5.54 -22.23
CA GLN A 14 -8.70 5.24 -23.67
C GLN A 14 -8.49 3.74 -23.96
N TRP A 15 -7.57 3.09 -23.23
CA TRP A 15 -7.26 1.67 -23.41
C TRP A 15 -8.37 0.74 -22.91
N VAL A 16 -9.15 1.19 -21.92
CA VAL A 16 -10.36 0.48 -21.49
C VAL A 16 -11.42 0.55 -22.58
N MET A 17 -11.57 1.71 -23.24
CA MET A 17 -12.51 1.87 -24.35
C MET A 17 -12.08 1.09 -25.60
N GLU A 18 -10.79 1.02 -25.90
CA GLU A 18 -10.24 0.15 -26.94
C GLU A 18 -10.51 -1.33 -26.65
N ALA A 19 -10.30 -1.78 -25.41
CA ALA A 19 -10.64 -3.14 -25.01
C ALA A 19 -12.15 -3.40 -25.17
N LYS A 20 -12.99 -2.45 -24.78
CA LYS A 20 -14.44 -2.52 -24.95
C LYS A 20 -14.85 -2.62 -26.42
N ALA A 21 -14.26 -1.82 -27.30
CA ALA A 21 -14.50 -1.89 -28.75
C ALA A 21 -14.13 -3.25 -29.34
N ARG A 22 -13.16 -3.97 -28.73
CA ARG A 22 -12.77 -5.34 -29.08
C ARG A 22 -13.63 -6.42 -28.42
N GLY A 23 -14.68 -6.04 -27.70
CA GLY A 23 -15.64 -6.96 -27.06
C GLY A 23 -15.40 -7.23 -25.58
N ALA A 24 -14.46 -6.53 -24.92
CA ALA A 24 -14.34 -6.62 -23.47
C ALA A 24 -15.54 -5.98 -22.77
N GLN A 25 -16.05 -6.62 -21.73
CA GLN A 25 -17.11 -6.04 -20.91
C GLN A 25 -16.52 -5.14 -19.84
N VAL A 26 -17.02 -3.91 -19.72
CA VAL A 26 -16.65 -2.93 -18.69
C VAL A 26 -17.75 -2.88 -17.62
N VAL A 27 -17.39 -3.26 -16.39
CA VAL A 27 -18.29 -3.18 -15.23
C VAL A 27 -17.74 -2.14 -14.24
N HIS A 28 -18.55 -1.15 -13.92
CA HIS A 28 -18.22 -0.13 -12.92
C HIS A 28 -19.02 -0.36 -11.64
N ILE A 29 -18.34 -0.79 -10.59
CA ILE A 29 -18.90 -0.99 -9.25
C ILE A 29 -18.47 0.21 -8.40
N ASP A 30 -19.41 1.09 -8.09
CA ASP A 30 -19.19 2.35 -7.37
C ASP A 30 -20.51 2.82 -6.72
N PRO A 31 -20.51 3.38 -5.50
CA PRO A 31 -21.71 3.94 -4.87
C PRO A 31 -22.42 5.01 -5.71
N ARG A 32 -21.69 5.68 -6.62
CA ARG A 32 -22.20 6.77 -7.43
C ARG A 32 -22.21 6.40 -8.91
N PHE A 33 -23.16 6.99 -9.64
CA PHE A 33 -23.10 7.00 -11.09
C PHE A 33 -22.15 8.12 -11.55
N THR A 34 -21.02 7.78 -12.16
CA THR A 34 -19.97 8.74 -12.55
C THR A 34 -19.78 8.80 -14.08
N ARG A 35 -18.83 9.59 -14.57
CA ARG A 35 -18.47 9.56 -16.01
C ARG A 35 -17.91 8.20 -16.44
N THR A 36 -17.30 7.44 -15.53
CA THR A 36 -16.93 6.03 -15.79
C THR A 36 -18.18 5.16 -15.96
N SER A 37 -19.20 5.32 -15.10
CA SER A 37 -20.47 4.60 -15.24
C SER A 37 -21.17 4.87 -16.56
N ALA A 38 -21.14 6.12 -17.04
CA ALA A 38 -21.81 6.55 -18.26
C ALA A 38 -21.34 5.82 -19.53
N VAL A 39 -20.12 5.27 -19.53
CA VAL A 39 -19.52 4.56 -20.66
C VAL A 39 -19.23 3.08 -20.36
N ALA A 40 -19.50 2.62 -19.15
CA ALA A 40 -19.44 1.20 -18.79
C ALA A 40 -20.63 0.44 -19.39
N ASP A 41 -20.51 -0.88 -19.58
CA ASP A 41 -21.64 -1.72 -19.99
C ASP A 41 -22.63 -1.93 -18.84
N ARG A 42 -22.12 -1.89 -17.60
CA ARG A 42 -22.93 -2.01 -16.39
C ARG A 42 -22.38 -1.11 -15.29
N HIS A 43 -23.27 -0.38 -14.64
CA HIS A 43 -23.03 0.22 -13.33
C HIS A 43 -23.70 -0.65 -12.25
N VAL A 44 -22.98 -0.92 -11.17
CA VAL A 44 -23.49 -1.64 -10.01
C VAL A 44 -23.29 -0.74 -8.79
N PRO A 45 -24.37 -0.17 -8.22
CA PRO A 45 -24.26 0.60 -7.00
C PRO A 45 -23.93 -0.31 -5.82
N LEU A 46 -22.95 0.08 -5.02
CA LEU A 46 -22.54 -0.63 -3.80
C LEU A 46 -22.42 0.36 -2.65
N ARG A 47 -22.85 -0.02 -1.45
CA ARG A 47 -22.65 0.78 -0.24
C ARG A 47 -21.16 0.96 0.07
N ALA A 48 -20.70 2.19 0.23
CA ALA A 48 -19.30 2.47 0.52
C ALA A 48 -18.80 1.72 1.77
N GLY A 49 -17.60 1.13 1.69
CA GLY A 49 -16.99 0.35 2.77
C GLY A 49 -17.44 -1.11 2.85
N THR A 50 -18.27 -1.59 1.91
CA THR A 50 -18.77 -2.97 1.89
C THR A 50 -18.12 -3.85 0.83
N ASP A 51 -17.09 -3.34 0.16
CA ASP A 51 -16.34 -4.00 -0.91
C ASP A 51 -15.85 -5.41 -0.50
N ILE A 52 -15.41 -5.61 0.74
CA ILE A 52 -14.97 -6.94 1.21
C ILE A 52 -16.09 -7.98 1.18
N ALA A 53 -17.33 -7.59 1.45
CA ALA A 53 -18.46 -8.52 1.41
C ALA A 53 -18.79 -8.90 -0.02
N PHE A 54 -18.76 -7.95 -0.95
CA PHE A 54 -18.94 -8.22 -2.37
C PHE A 54 -17.84 -9.13 -2.93
N LEU A 55 -16.57 -8.80 -2.67
CA LEU A 55 -15.42 -9.59 -3.13
C LEU A 55 -15.40 -10.97 -2.47
N GLY A 56 -15.71 -11.06 -1.18
CA GLY A 56 -15.85 -12.32 -0.47
C GLY A 56 -16.94 -13.20 -1.05
N GLY A 57 -18.06 -12.61 -1.49
CA GLY A 57 -19.09 -13.31 -2.23
C GLY A 57 -18.58 -13.87 -3.56
N VAL A 58 -17.78 -13.10 -4.31
CA VAL A 58 -17.17 -13.60 -5.56
C VAL A 58 -16.21 -14.76 -5.28
N ILE A 59 -15.39 -14.67 -4.23
CA ILE A 59 -14.48 -15.75 -3.82
C ILE A 59 -15.28 -17.01 -3.46
N ASN A 60 -16.34 -16.87 -2.66
CA ASN A 60 -17.26 -17.96 -2.35
C ASN A 60 -17.83 -18.61 -3.61
N TYR A 61 -18.38 -17.80 -4.53
CA TYR A 61 -18.94 -18.27 -5.80
C TYR A 61 -17.94 -19.06 -6.65
N ILE A 62 -16.67 -18.64 -6.67
CA ILE A 62 -15.60 -19.36 -7.37
C ILE A 62 -15.32 -20.71 -6.69
N LEU A 63 -15.09 -20.71 -5.38
CA LEU A 63 -14.65 -21.90 -4.62
C LEU A 63 -15.76 -22.94 -4.43
N SER A 64 -17.00 -22.49 -4.24
CA SER A 64 -18.16 -23.38 -4.09
C SER A 64 -18.55 -24.03 -5.42
N GLY A 65 -18.35 -23.31 -6.53
CA GLY A 65 -18.64 -23.79 -7.89
C GLY A 65 -17.45 -24.45 -8.59
N GLU A 66 -16.28 -24.50 -7.96
CA GLU A 66 -15.02 -24.99 -8.54
C GLU A 66 -14.73 -24.37 -9.92
N LEU A 67 -14.94 -23.04 -10.01
CA LEU A 67 -14.79 -22.25 -11.23
C LEU A 67 -13.37 -21.66 -11.38
N ASP A 68 -12.45 -22.08 -10.52
CA ASP A 68 -11.05 -21.67 -10.51
C ASP A 68 -10.28 -22.27 -11.70
N PHE A 69 -9.22 -21.59 -12.14
CA PHE A 69 -8.30 -22.15 -13.12
C PHE A 69 -7.38 -23.14 -12.40
N ARG A 70 -7.88 -24.37 -12.22
CA ARG A 70 -7.27 -25.37 -11.33
C ARG A 70 -5.77 -25.56 -11.53
N GLU A 71 -5.32 -25.72 -12.77
CA GLU A 71 -3.89 -25.88 -13.09
C GLU A 71 -3.07 -24.68 -12.61
N TYR A 72 -3.52 -23.46 -12.87
CA TYR A 72 -2.85 -22.24 -12.40
C TYR A 72 -2.81 -22.19 -10.88
N VAL A 73 -3.94 -22.47 -10.22
CA VAL A 73 -4.07 -22.43 -8.77
C VAL A 73 -3.13 -23.44 -8.10
N THR A 74 -3.10 -24.68 -8.58
CA THR A 74 -2.23 -25.72 -8.00
C THR A 74 -0.75 -25.47 -8.22
N THR A 75 -0.38 -24.81 -9.33
CA THR A 75 1.03 -24.66 -9.72
C THR A 75 1.65 -23.34 -9.26
N TYR A 76 0.90 -22.23 -9.27
CA TYR A 76 1.45 -20.88 -9.10
C TYR A 76 0.99 -20.17 -7.82
N THR A 77 0.19 -20.85 -6.99
CA THR A 77 -0.27 -20.30 -5.70
C THR A 77 0.12 -21.23 -4.55
N ASN A 78 -0.12 -20.77 -3.33
CA ASN A 78 0.07 -21.56 -2.11
C ASN A 78 -1.13 -22.45 -1.76
N ALA A 79 -2.09 -22.64 -2.68
CA ALA A 79 -3.36 -23.34 -2.41
C ALA A 79 -3.19 -24.74 -1.81
N SER A 80 -2.14 -25.47 -2.21
CA SER A 80 -1.85 -26.82 -1.71
C SER A 80 -1.14 -26.84 -0.36
N PHE A 81 -0.55 -25.73 0.10
CA PHE A 81 0.27 -25.71 1.31
C PHE A 81 -0.59 -25.94 2.54
N ILE A 82 -0.09 -26.74 3.48
CA ILE A 82 -0.80 -27.10 4.71
C ILE A 82 -0.48 -26.07 5.80
N LEU A 83 -1.51 -25.52 6.44
CA LEU A 83 -1.36 -24.60 7.57
C LEU A 83 -1.02 -25.35 8.87
N SER A 84 -0.34 -24.66 9.78
CA SER A 84 -0.04 -25.17 11.13
C SER A 84 -1.30 -25.61 11.87
N GLU A 85 -1.18 -26.59 12.78
CA GLU A 85 -2.31 -27.05 13.61
C GLU A 85 -2.83 -25.97 14.56
N GLY A 86 -1.97 -25.02 14.94
CA GLY A 86 -2.31 -23.92 15.84
C GLY A 86 -3.15 -22.82 15.19
N TYR A 87 -3.24 -22.78 13.86
CA TYR A 87 -4.06 -21.80 13.16
C TYR A 87 -5.55 -22.00 13.48
N ARG A 88 -6.22 -20.91 13.85
CA ARG A 88 -7.69 -20.83 13.96
C ARG A 88 -8.21 -19.67 13.14
N ASP A 89 -9.26 -19.93 12.38
CA ASP A 89 -9.91 -18.92 11.56
C ASP A 89 -10.97 -18.15 12.36
N THR A 90 -11.42 -17.04 11.80
CA THR A 90 -12.58 -16.25 12.23
C THR A 90 -13.87 -17.05 12.36
N GLU A 91 -14.01 -18.16 11.64
CA GLU A 91 -15.16 -19.07 11.81
C GLU A 91 -15.05 -19.92 13.08
N ASP A 92 -13.84 -20.13 13.59
CA ASP A 92 -13.61 -20.89 14.82
C ASP A 92 -13.70 -20.00 16.07
N LEU A 93 -13.48 -18.69 15.92
CA LEU A 93 -13.34 -17.73 17.04
C LEU A 93 -14.19 -16.45 16.85
N ASP A 94 -15.41 -16.61 16.35
CA ASP A 94 -16.46 -15.56 16.27
C ASP A 94 -15.98 -14.21 15.71
N GLY A 95 -15.30 -14.25 14.56
CA GLY A 95 -14.82 -13.06 13.86
C GLY A 95 -13.39 -12.63 14.19
N LEU A 96 -12.68 -13.34 15.06
CA LEU A 96 -11.28 -13.12 15.39
C LEU A 96 -10.39 -14.26 14.86
N PHE A 97 -9.14 -13.99 14.50
CA PHE A 97 -8.17 -15.07 14.24
C PHE A 97 -7.50 -15.54 15.53
N SER A 98 -6.79 -16.67 15.49
CA SER A 98 -5.90 -17.07 16.59
C SER A 98 -4.86 -15.97 16.88
N GLY A 99 -4.56 -15.77 18.16
CA GLY A 99 -3.53 -14.81 18.62
C GLY A 99 -4.05 -13.40 18.93
N TYR A 100 -5.37 -13.16 18.96
CA TYR A 100 -5.92 -11.84 19.33
C TYR A 100 -5.68 -11.52 20.82
N ASP A 101 -5.15 -10.33 21.09
CA ASP A 101 -5.04 -9.74 22.42
C ASP A 101 -6.07 -8.61 22.58
N PRO A 102 -7.07 -8.74 23.48
CA PRO A 102 -8.10 -7.73 23.67
C PRO A 102 -7.59 -6.44 24.35
N ASP A 103 -6.48 -6.50 25.10
CA ASP A 103 -5.97 -5.34 25.83
C ASP A 103 -5.23 -4.38 24.88
N THR A 104 -4.54 -4.93 23.89
CA THR A 104 -3.79 -4.16 22.89
C THR A 104 -4.50 -4.01 21.55
N ALA A 105 -5.62 -4.71 21.36
CA ALA A 105 -6.33 -4.84 20.09
C ALA A 105 -5.40 -5.25 18.92
N SER A 106 -4.49 -6.19 19.19
CA SER A 106 -3.48 -6.64 18.24
C SER A 106 -3.47 -8.17 18.10
N TYR A 107 -2.70 -8.69 17.13
CA TYR A 107 -2.55 -10.13 16.90
C TYR A 107 -1.11 -10.58 17.07
N ASP A 108 -0.90 -11.72 17.74
CA ASP A 108 0.31 -12.54 17.63
C ASP A 108 0.15 -13.51 16.44
N PRO A 109 0.87 -13.30 15.33
CA PRO A 109 0.74 -14.12 14.14
C PRO A 109 1.49 -15.46 14.24
N ALA A 110 2.03 -15.85 15.40
CA ALA A 110 2.84 -17.07 15.57
C ALA A 110 2.16 -18.38 15.17
N THR A 111 0.84 -18.39 14.96
CA THR A 111 0.09 -19.55 14.46
C THR A 111 -0.21 -19.48 12.96
N TRP A 112 0.03 -18.34 12.31
CA TRP A 112 -0.32 -18.06 10.92
C TRP A 112 0.80 -18.47 9.95
N HIS A 113 1.30 -19.68 10.13
CA HIS A 113 2.38 -20.24 9.33
C HIS A 113 1.95 -21.55 8.66
N TYR A 114 2.71 -21.96 7.66
CA TYR A 114 2.60 -23.31 7.13
C TYR A 114 3.10 -24.32 8.16
N GLU A 115 2.61 -25.54 8.07
CA GLU A 115 3.18 -26.66 8.80
C GLU A 115 4.66 -26.79 8.42
N SER A 116 5.57 -26.78 9.39
CA SER A 116 6.99 -27.02 9.17
C SER A 116 7.33 -28.46 9.56
N SER A 117 8.30 -29.06 8.88
CA SER A 117 8.93 -30.30 9.33
C SER A 117 9.98 -30.08 10.43
N ASP A 118 10.42 -28.83 10.62
CA ASP A 118 11.37 -28.41 11.66
C ASP A 118 10.61 -27.69 12.80
N ASP A 119 10.61 -28.28 14.00
CA ASP A 119 10.11 -27.72 15.27
C ASP A 119 11.00 -26.57 15.81
N GLY A 120 11.55 -25.75 14.92
CA GLY A 120 12.55 -24.74 15.22
C GLY A 120 11.96 -23.36 15.52
N GLY A 121 11.11 -23.25 16.54
CA GLY A 121 10.56 -21.97 16.99
C GLY A 121 11.65 -20.94 17.28
N ARG A 122 11.73 -19.88 16.48
CA ARG A 122 12.42 -18.63 16.82
C ARG A 122 11.42 -17.47 16.84
N GLY A 123 10.43 -17.56 17.73
CA GLY A 123 9.68 -16.42 18.20
C GLY A 123 10.36 -15.85 19.44
N GLY A 124 11.42 -15.04 19.24
CA GLY A 124 12.05 -14.31 20.35
C GLY A 124 11.03 -13.37 21.03
N PRO A 125 11.00 -13.26 22.38
CA PRO A 125 10.07 -12.40 23.12
C PRO A 125 10.19 -10.89 22.84
N ALA A 126 11.14 -10.46 22.00
CA ALA A 126 11.45 -9.06 21.72
C ALA A 126 10.93 -8.54 20.36
N ASP A 127 10.34 -9.39 19.51
CA ASP A 127 9.68 -8.97 18.24
C ASP A 127 8.14 -8.92 18.34
N LYS A 128 7.60 -9.08 19.56
CA LYS A 128 6.17 -9.36 19.78
C LYS A 128 5.35 -8.15 20.23
N GLN A 129 5.59 -6.99 19.64
CA GLN A 129 4.64 -5.88 19.71
C GLN A 129 4.43 -5.32 18.31
N GLN A 130 3.25 -5.61 17.76
CA GLN A 130 2.71 -5.06 16.53
C GLN A 130 3.46 -5.52 15.27
N GLY A 131 2.95 -6.57 14.61
CA GLY A 131 3.21 -6.81 13.20
C GLY A 131 2.58 -5.69 12.36
N ALA A 132 3.18 -4.50 12.41
CA ALA A 132 2.75 -3.37 11.62
C ALA A 132 3.32 -3.54 10.20
N PRO A 133 2.53 -3.26 9.14
CA PRO A 133 3.01 -3.30 7.75
C PRO A 133 4.24 -2.40 7.47
N THR A 134 4.65 -1.58 8.45
CA THR A 134 5.77 -0.66 8.37
C THR A 134 7.14 -1.31 8.58
N GLN A 135 7.22 -2.52 9.17
CA GLN A 135 8.48 -3.07 9.69
C GLN A 135 9.31 -3.91 8.69
N LEU A 136 8.67 -4.45 7.64
CA LEU A 136 9.27 -5.52 6.80
C LEU A 136 9.62 -5.06 5.37
N GLY A 137 9.56 -3.75 5.11
CA GLY A 137 9.72 -3.21 3.76
C GLY A 137 8.79 -3.89 2.75
N SER A 138 9.22 -4.01 1.49
CA SER A 138 8.50 -4.84 0.49
C SER A 138 8.92 -6.31 0.46
N GLY A 139 9.85 -6.70 1.35
CA GLY A 139 10.24 -8.11 1.56
C GLY A 139 9.12 -8.96 2.13
N GLY A 140 8.24 -8.33 2.91
CA GLY A 140 7.24 -9.05 3.69
C GLY A 140 7.88 -9.90 4.78
N ALA A 141 7.05 -10.63 5.52
CA ALA A 141 7.58 -11.54 6.54
C ALA A 141 8.36 -12.67 5.85
N PRO A 142 9.54 -13.06 6.37
CA PRO A 142 10.24 -14.20 5.84
C PRO A 142 9.35 -15.45 5.93
N ILE A 143 9.18 -16.14 4.80
CA ILE A 143 8.52 -17.45 4.78
C ILE A 143 9.59 -18.48 5.14
N GLU A 144 9.60 -18.90 6.40
CA GLU A 144 10.44 -20.02 6.84
C GLU A 144 10.04 -21.31 6.10
N GLY A 145 11.03 -22.14 5.80
CA GLY A 145 10.81 -23.38 5.03
C GLY A 145 10.70 -23.21 3.51
N GLY A 146 10.82 -21.99 2.97
CA GLY A 146 10.73 -21.75 1.51
C GLY A 146 11.82 -22.43 0.66
N ALA A 147 12.95 -22.83 1.22
CA ALA A 147 13.98 -23.63 0.53
C ALA A 147 13.81 -25.15 0.75
N GLY A 148 12.92 -25.57 1.65
CA GLY A 148 12.57 -26.97 1.90
C GLY A 148 11.21 -27.36 1.30
N ASP A 149 10.84 -28.63 1.41
CA ASP A 149 9.52 -29.11 1.01
C ASP A 149 8.48 -28.65 2.05
N ILE A 150 7.78 -27.56 1.77
CA ILE A 150 6.60 -27.16 2.55
C ILE A 150 5.56 -28.28 2.39
N PRO A 151 5.07 -28.90 3.48
CA PRO A 151 3.98 -29.86 3.46
C PRO A 151 2.82 -29.34 2.62
N ASN A 152 2.46 -30.10 1.59
CA ASN A 152 1.45 -29.70 0.64
C ASN A 152 0.63 -30.91 0.17
N ASP A 153 -0.62 -30.64 -0.19
CA ASP A 153 -1.52 -31.61 -0.81
C ASP A 153 -1.97 -31.09 -2.19
N PRO A 154 -1.35 -31.58 -3.27
CA PRO A 154 -1.72 -31.21 -4.65
C PRO A 154 -3.17 -31.58 -5.03
N THR A 155 -3.80 -32.50 -4.29
CA THR A 155 -5.21 -32.88 -4.52
C THR A 155 -6.20 -31.84 -3.94
N LEU A 156 -5.70 -30.91 -3.12
CA LEU A 156 -6.45 -29.88 -2.42
C LEU A 156 -7.57 -30.45 -1.51
N GLN A 157 -7.43 -31.67 -1.01
CA GLN A 157 -8.42 -32.32 -0.15
C GLN A 157 -8.09 -32.20 1.35
N HIS A 158 -6.82 -32.00 1.69
CA HIS A 158 -6.38 -31.89 3.08
C HIS A 158 -7.12 -30.74 3.78
N PRO A 159 -7.77 -30.98 4.94
CA PRO A 159 -8.63 -29.99 5.57
C PRO A 159 -7.89 -28.72 5.96
N ARG A 160 -6.58 -28.80 6.25
CA ARG A 160 -5.73 -27.64 6.58
C ARG A 160 -4.99 -27.04 5.38
N CYS A 161 -5.18 -27.54 4.15
CA CYS A 161 -4.58 -26.85 3.00
C CYS A 161 -5.23 -25.47 2.81
N VAL A 162 -4.46 -24.49 2.32
CA VAL A 162 -4.91 -23.11 2.12
C VAL A 162 -6.22 -23.07 1.32
N TYR A 163 -6.37 -23.90 0.29
CA TYR A 163 -7.59 -23.97 -0.52
C TYR A 163 -8.84 -24.31 0.31
N GLN A 164 -8.77 -25.35 1.15
CA GLN A 164 -9.90 -25.78 1.97
C GLN A 164 -10.21 -24.78 3.09
N VAL A 165 -9.17 -24.17 3.68
CA VAL A 165 -9.32 -23.10 4.68
C VAL A 165 -10.01 -21.89 4.04
N LEU A 166 -9.55 -21.46 2.86
CA LEU A 166 -10.14 -20.36 2.11
C LEU A 166 -11.62 -20.63 1.76
N LYS A 167 -11.94 -21.85 1.34
CA LYS A 167 -13.31 -22.27 1.03
C LYS A 167 -14.22 -22.18 2.26
N ARG A 168 -13.74 -22.58 3.44
CA ARG A 168 -14.48 -22.43 4.70
C ARG A 168 -14.64 -20.96 5.11
N HIS A 169 -13.55 -20.19 5.10
CA HIS A 169 -13.54 -18.77 5.46
C HIS A 169 -14.59 -17.95 4.68
N TYR A 170 -14.65 -18.18 3.36
CA TYR A 170 -15.54 -17.41 2.50
C TYR A 170 -16.96 -17.99 2.38
N ALA A 171 -17.26 -19.15 2.97
CA ALA A 171 -18.57 -19.80 2.84
C ALA A 171 -19.74 -18.93 3.33
N ARG A 172 -19.51 -18.10 4.36
CA ARG A 172 -20.51 -17.17 4.92
C ARG A 172 -20.95 -16.05 3.97
N TYR A 173 -20.16 -15.75 2.94
CA TYR A 173 -20.44 -14.66 2.01
C TYR A 173 -21.39 -15.15 0.90
N THR A 174 -22.64 -15.43 1.28
CA THR A 174 -23.69 -15.85 0.34
C THR A 174 -24.22 -14.66 -0.47
N PRO A 175 -24.91 -14.88 -1.61
CA PRO A 175 -25.60 -13.81 -2.33
C PRO A 175 -26.54 -12.98 -1.44
N GLU A 176 -27.22 -13.61 -0.48
CA GLU A 176 -28.12 -12.94 0.48
C GLU A 176 -27.33 -12.06 1.46
N MET A 177 -26.14 -12.50 1.90
CA MET A 177 -25.25 -11.65 2.70
C MET A 177 -24.76 -10.45 1.89
N VAL A 178 -24.36 -10.66 0.63
CA VAL A 178 -23.95 -9.58 -0.28
C VAL A 178 -25.08 -8.59 -0.47
N GLU A 179 -26.31 -9.04 -0.69
CA GLU A 179 -27.47 -8.17 -0.84
C GLU A 179 -27.73 -7.34 0.41
N ARG A 180 -27.80 -8.00 1.57
CA ARG A 180 -28.03 -7.34 2.86
C ARG A 180 -26.94 -6.32 3.20
N VAL A 181 -25.68 -6.64 2.95
CA VAL A 181 -24.55 -5.79 3.35
C VAL A 181 -24.26 -4.73 2.28
N CYS A 182 -24.16 -5.11 1.02
CA CYS A 182 -23.72 -4.20 -0.05
C CYS A 182 -24.87 -3.37 -0.65
N GLY A 183 -26.12 -3.83 -0.49
CA GLY A 183 -27.28 -3.26 -1.20
C GLY A 183 -27.34 -3.66 -2.68
N VAL A 184 -26.58 -4.69 -3.09
CA VAL A 184 -26.58 -5.21 -4.47
C VAL A 184 -27.53 -6.41 -4.55
N PRO A 185 -28.60 -6.37 -5.35
CA PRO A 185 -29.52 -7.50 -5.46
C PRO A 185 -28.78 -8.81 -5.81
N ALA A 186 -29.13 -9.92 -5.16
CA ALA A 186 -28.46 -11.21 -5.33
C ALA A 186 -28.38 -11.66 -6.80
N GLU A 187 -29.43 -11.39 -7.59
CA GLU A 187 -29.44 -11.66 -9.04
C GLU A 187 -28.38 -10.83 -9.78
N THR A 188 -28.27 -9.54 -9.46
CA THR A 188 -27.26 -8.65 -10.05
C THR A 188 -25.86 -9.11 -9.67
N PHE A 189 -25.62 -9.43 -8.40
CA PHE A 189 -24.38 -10.01 -7.94
C PHE A 189 -24.03 -11.30 -8.71
N GLY A 190 -24.97 -12.25 -8.82
CA GLY A 190 -24.76 -13.50 -9.54
C GLY A 190 -24.42 -13.32 -11.02
N ARG A 191 -25.00 -12.31 -11.69
CA ARG A 191 -24.64 -11.94 -13.06
C ARG A 191 -23.22 -11.41 -13.17
N ILE A 192 -22.75 -10.63 -12.19
CA ILE A 192 -21.37 -10.13 -12.17
C ILE A 192 -20.39 -11.25 -11.85
N ALA A 193 -20.65 -12.06 -10.83
CA ALA A 193 -19.81 -13.20 -10.47
C ALA A 193 -19.62 -14.14 -11.66
N ARG A 194 -20.72 -14.51 -12.35
CA ARG A 194 -20.68 -15.32 -13.58
C ARG A 194 -19.86 -14.67 -14.70
N ALA A 195 -20.02 -13.37 -14.93
CA ALA A 195 -19.25 -12.66 -15.95
C ALA A 195 -17.75 -12.65 -15.64
N TRP A 196 -17.38 -12.56 -14.35
CA TRP A 196 -15.98 -12.62 -13.91
C TRP A 196 -15.40 -14.02 -14.10
N THR A 197 -16.10 -15.08 -13.66
CA THR A 197 -15.63 -16.47 -13.75
C THR A 197 -15.57 -17.01 -15.17
N GLN A 198 -16.31 -16.44 -16.12
CA GLN A 198 -16.16 -16.74 -17.55
C GLN A 198 -14.77 -16.38 -18.11
N ASN A 199 -13.96 -15.62 -17.36
CA ASN A 199 -12.58 -15.31 -17.70
C ASN A 199 -11.57 -16.22 -16.96
N SER A 200 -12.03 -17.29 -16.32
CA SER A 200 -11.17 -18.36 -15.80
C SER A 200 -10.58 -19.18 -16.95
N GLY A 201 -9.33 -19.62 -16.81
CA GLY A 201 -8.64 -20.45 -17.80
C GLY A 201 -7.75 -19.68 -18.77
N ARG A 202 -7.26 -20.38 -19.80
CA ARG A 202 -6.17 -19.92 -20.70
C ARG A 202 -6.59 -18.90 -21.74
N GLU A 203 -7.86 -18.91 -22.13
CA GLU A 203 -8.33 -18.18 -23.32
C GLU A 203 -8.74 -16.74 -23.03
N ARG A 204 -9.07 -16.44 -21.77
CA ARG A 204 -9.61 -15.15 -21.37
C ARG A 204 -8.93 -14.65 -20.11
N THR A 205 -9.02 -13.34 -19.89
CA THR A 205 -8.52 -12.65 -18.71
C THR A 205 -9.49 -11.58 -18.26
N ALA A 206 -9.45 -11.24 -16.98
CA ALA A 206 -10.11 -10.07 -16.43
C ALA A 206 -9.06 -9.16 -15.78
N ALA A 207 -9.20 -7.84 -15.98
CA ALA A 207 -8.39 -6.84 -15.31
C ALA A 207 -9.16 -6.24 -14.13
N LEU A 208 -8.53 -6.21 -12.95
CA LEU A 208 -9.07 -5.53 -11.78
C LEU A 208 -8.45 -4.14 -11.67
N VAL A 209 -9.26 -3.09 -11.78
CA VAL A 209 -8.80 -1.69 -11.73
C VAL A 209 -9.34 -1.02 -10.47
N TYR A 210 -8.45 -0.47 -9.64
CA TYR A 210 -8.79 0.26 -8.41
C TYR A 210 -7.82 1.42 -8.14
N SER A 211 -8.20 2.32 -7.22
CA SER A 211 -7.36 3.40 -6.68
C SER A 211 -7.83 3.73 -5.25
N VAL A 212 -8.00 5.02 -4.92
CA VAL A 212 -8.35 5.49 -3.57
C VAL A 212 -9.66 4.94 -3.00
N GLY A 213 -10.61 4.54 -3.85
CA GLY A 213 -11.89 3.99 -3.41
C GLY A 213 -11.76 2.70 -2.60
N TRP A 214 -10.64 1.98 -2.75
CA TRP A 214 -10.31 0.81 -1.93
C TRP A 214 -9.27 1.09 -0.84
N THR A 215 -8.37 2.05 -1.03
CA THR A 215 -7.22 2.21 -0.13
C THR A 215 -7.53 3.08 1.10
N GLN A 216 -8.52 3.96 1.04
CA GLN A 216 -8.86 4.90 2.11
C GLN A 216 -9.90 4.34 3.10
N HIS A 217 -9.63 3.13 3.59
CA HIS A 217 -10.42 2.45 4.63
C HIS A 217 -9.48 1.80 5.64
N SER A 218 -9.91 1.64 6.88
CA SER A 218 -9.15 0.88 7.90
C SER A 218 -8.85 -0.56 7.44
N THR A 219 -9.72 -1.13 6.61
CA THR A 219 -9.58 -2.47 6.00
C THR A 219 -9.15 -2.44 4.54
N GLY A 220 -8.65 -1.32 4.02
CA GLY A 220 -8.37 -1.16 2.59
C GLY A 220 -7.38 -2.18 2.02
N ALA A 221 -6.36 -2.53 2.81
CA ALA A 221 -5.43 -3.61 2.45
C ALA A 221 -6.14 -4.96 2.23
N GLN A 222 -7.19 -5.26 3.01
CA GLN A 222 -7.94 -6.51 2.88
C GLN A 222 -8.85 -6.50 1.64
N PHE A 223 -9.37 -5.34 1.22
CA PHE A 223 -10.11 -5.24 -0.05
C PHE A 223 -9.20 -5.60 -1.23
N ILE A 224 -7.98 -5.06 -1.22
CA ILE A 224 -6.95 -5.36 -2.22
C ILE A 224 -6.56 -6.84 -2.16
N ARG A 225 -6.37 -7.42 -0.96
CA ARG A 225 -6.08 -8.86 -0.82
C ARG A 225 -7.20 -9.73 -1.40
N ALA A 226 -8.47 -9.43 -1.12
CA ALA A 226 -9.58 -10.18 -1.68
C ALA A 226 -9.63 -10.08 -3.22
N GLY A 227 -9.40 -8.89 -3.78
CA GLY A 227 -9.23 -8.70 -5.22
C GLY A 227 -8.08 -9.52 -5.80
N SER A 228 -6.96 -9.60 -5.09
CA SER A 228 -5.81 -10.43 -5.48
C SER A 228 -6.12 -11.92 -5.45
N ILE A 229 -6.84 -12.40 -4.44
CA ILE A 229 -7.28 -13.80 -4.35
C ILE A 229 -8.14 -14.16 -5.58
N ILE A 230 -9.10 -13.32 -5.95
CA ILE A 230 -9.93 -13.55 -7.15
C ILE A 230 -9.06 -13.66 -8.41
N GLN A 231 -8.10 -12.74 -8.59
CA GLN A 231 -7.22 -12.74 -9.75
C GLN A 231 -6.27 -13.94 -9.79
N LEU A 232 -5.85 -14.47 -8.64
CA LEU A 232 -5.08 -15.71 -8.55
C LEU A 232 -5.95 -16.94 -8.85
N LEU A 233 -7.15 -17.03 -8.28
CA LEU A 233 -8.08 -18.13 -8.52
C LEU A 233 -8.48 -18.25 -9.99
N LEU A 234 -8.65 -17.14 -10.68
CA LEU A 234 -8.98 -17.11 -12.11
C LEU A 234 -7.75 -17.19 -13.02
N GLY A 235 -6.53 -17.19 -12.45
CA GLY A 235 -5.28 -17.23 -13.19
C GLY A 235 -5.04 -16.01 -14.08
N ASN A 236 -5.40 -14.81 -13.62
CA ASN A 236 -5.27 -13.55 -14.36
C ASN A 236 -3.93 -12.83 -14.12
N ILE A 237 -3.16 -13.21 -13.11
CA ILE A 237 -1.87 -12.56 -12.78
C ILE A 237 -0.79 -12.99 -13.77
N GLY A 238 -0.04 -12.02 -14.30
CA GLY A 238 1.07 -12.24 -15.23
C GLY A 238 0.68 -12.41 -16.70
N ARG A 239 -0.60 -12.17 -17.06
CA ARG A 239 -1.13 -12.38 -18.41
C ARG A 239 -1.62 -11.09 -19.07
N PRO A 240 -1.48 -10.94 -20.40
CA PRO A 240 -2.02 -9.78 -21.14
C PRO A 240 -3.53 -9.61 -20.93
N GLY A 241 -3.97 -8.37 -20.73
CA GLY A 241 -5.38 -8.04 -20.44
C GLY A 241 -5.86 -8.45 -19.03
N GLY A 242 -5.04 -9.16 -18.26
CA GLY A 242 -5.32 -9.55 -16.89
C GLY A 242 -4.64 -8.65 -15.86
N GLY A 243 -4.46 -9.16 -14.64
CA GLY A 243 -3.71 -8.48 -13.59
C GLY A 243 -4.52 -7.49 -12.75
N ILE A 244 -3.80 -6.75 -11.92
CA ILE A 244 -4.34 -5.77 -11.00
C ILE A 244 -3.72 -4.42 -11.31
N PHE A 245 -4.56 -3.49 -11.78
CA PHE A 245 -4.20 -2.13 -12.08
C PHE A 245 -4.52 -1.26 -10.86
N ALA A 246 -3.59 -1.25 -9.91
CA ALA A 246 -3.57 -0.27 -8.82
C ALA A 246 -3.13 1.09 -9.39
N LEU A 247 -4.09 1.93 -9.77
CA LEU A 247 -3.82 3.19 -10.44
C LEU A 247 -3.29 4.22 -9.45
N ARG A 248 -2.05 4.65 -9.67
CA ARG A 248 -1.36 5.65 -8.84
C ARG A 248 -1.94 7.05 -9.07
N GLY A 249 -1.85 7.90 -8.04
CA GLY A 249 -2.34 9.28 -8.05
C GLY A 249 -1.37 10.25 -8.73
N HIS A 250 -0.59 11.00 -7.93
CA HIS A 250 0.38 11.97 -8.45
C HIS A 250 1.34 11.35 -9.47
N ALA A 251 1.75 12.14 -10.46
CA ALA A 251 2.57 11.69 -11.59
C ALA A 251 3.85 10.95 -11.17
N GLY A 252 4.50 11.37 -10.08
CA GLY A 252 5.73 10.78 -9.56
C GLY A 252 5.57 9.93 -8.29
N ILE A 253 4.35 9.63 -7.84
CA ILE A 253 4.15 8.95 -6.54
C ILE A 253 4.79 7.55 -6.50
N GLN A 254 4.88 6.87 -7.65
CA GLN A 254 5.59 5.60 -7.75
C GLN A 254 7.08 5.82 -7.48
N GLY A 255 7.69 6.83 -8.13
CA GLY A 255 9.11 7.16 -7.95
C GLY A 255 9.44 7.63 -6.54
N SER A 256 8.57 8.43 -5.91
CA SER A 256 8.72 8.84 -4.51
C SER A 256 8.42 7.72 -3.50
N THR A 257 7.99 6.55 -3.97
CA THR A 257 7.93 5.32 -3.17
C THR A 257 9.16 4.45 -3.44
N ASP A 258 9.62 4.38 -4.70
CA ASP A 258 10.84 3.67 -5.12
C ASP A 258 12.11 4.25 -4.45
N VAL A 259 12.20 5.59 -4.44
CA VAL A 259 13.13 6.40 -3.66
C VAL A 259 12.30 7.13 -2.60
N PRO A 260 12.14 6.51 -1.43
CA PRO A 260 11.02 6.81 -0.56
C PRO A 260 11.12 8.18 0.10
N THR A 261 10.00 8.88 0.09
CA THR A 261 9.70 9.97 1.05
C THR A 261 8.82 9.45 2.19
N LEU A 262 8.90 8.15 2.49
CA LEU A 262 8.19 7.46 3.56
C LEU A 262 9.15 7.19 4.71
N PHE A 263 8.68 7.33 5.95
CA PHE A 263 9.55 7.25 7.13
C PHE A 263 10.15 5.84 7.36
N ASN A 264 9.51 4.80 6.82
CA ASN A 264 9.81 3.41 7.14
C ASN A 264 10.54 2.64 6.01
N LEU A 265 10.95 3.33 4.95
CA LEU A 265 11.62 2.72 3.80
C LEU A 265 12.91 3.45 3.43
N LEU A 266 13.86 2.68 2.92
CA LEU A 266 15.04 3.13 2.18
C LEU A 266 14.86 2.85 0.67
N PRO A 267 15.66 3.49 -0.21
CA PRO A 267 15.58 3.26 -1.66
C PRO A 267 15.61 1.78 -2.03
N GLY A 268 14.81 1.40 -3.03
CA GLY A 268 14.67 0.01 -3.44
C GLY A 268 13.81 -0.83 -2.49
N TYR A 269 12.97 -0.18 -1.68
CA TYR A 269 12.02 -0.83 -0.75
C TYR A 269 12.66 -1.60 0.40
N LEU A 270 13.93 -1.33 0.72
CA LEU A 270 14.58 -1.80 1.93
C LEU A 270 13.86 -1.20 3.15
N ALA A 271 13.74 -1.96 4.23
CA ALA A 271 13.14 -1.45 5.46
C ALA A 271 14.09 -0.42 6.11
N MET A 272 13.54 0.59 6.78
CA MET A 272 14.35 1.47 7.61
C MET A 272 14.86 0.68 8.85
N PRO A 273 16.13 0.84 9.26
CA PRO A 273 16.63 0.23 10.49
C PRO A 273 15.80 0.65 11.71
N GLN A 274 15.56 -0.28 12.62
CA GLN A 274 14.77 -0.05 13.84
C GLN A 274 15.69 0.07 15.06
N ALA A 275 15.19 0.70 16.13
CA ALA A 275 15.90 0.76 17.39
C ALA A 275 16.27 -0.66 17.88
N GLY A 276 17.53 -0.84 18.31
CA GLY A 276 18.09 -2.15 18.67
C GLY A 276 18.79 -2.89 17.52
N GLN A 277 18.71 -2.40 16.28
CA GLN A 277 19.53 -2.88 15.16
C GLN A 277 20.80 -2.02 15.06
N GLU A 278 21.82 -2.39 15.84
CA GLU A 278 23.04 -1.59 15.97
C GLU A 278 24.03 -1.85 14.83
N THR A 279 24.13 -3.10 14.39
CA THR A 279 25.04 -3.55 13.33
C THR A 279 24.30 -3.89 12.04
N LEU A 280 25.05 -3.96 10.92
CA LEU A 280 24.48 -4.43 9.65
C LEU A 280 23.98 -5.88 9.78
N SER A 281 24.66 -6.71 10.58
CA SER A 281 24.24 -8.09 10.84
C SER A 281 22.87 -8.14 11.53
N ASP A 282 22.66 -7.34 12.58
CA ASP A 282 21.37 -7.29 13.31
C ASP A 282 20.21 -6.93 12.38
N TYR A 283 20.45 -5.99 11.45
CA TYR A 283 19.47 -5.59 10.44
C TYR A 283 19.18 -6.71 9.44
N LEU A 284 20.23 -7.32 8.86
CA LEU A 284 20.06 -8.36 7.83
C LEU A 284 19.37 -9.61 8.37
N GLU A 285 19.61 -9.97 9.64
CA GLU A 285 18.93 -11.10 10.30
C GLU A 285 17.41 -10.92 10.37
N LYS A 286 16.91 -9.67 10.36
CA LYS A 286 15.47 -9.37 10.42
C LYS A 286 14.79 -9.34 9.07
N ILE A 287 15.51 -8.94 8.02
CA ILE A 287 14.92 -8.73 6.69
C ILE A 287 15.23 -9.84 5.70
N THR A 288 16.19 -10.71 6.00
CA THR A 288 16.52 -11.90 5.20
C THR A 288 16.18 -13.17 5.96
N SER A 289 15.81 -14.21 5.22
CA SER A 289 15.76 -15.57 5.77
C SER A 289 16.59 -16.51 4.91
N ARG A 290 17.28 -17.44 5.57
CA ARG A 290 18.11 -18.49 4.93
C ARG A 290 17.32 -19.35 3.94
N ASN A 291 16.00 -19.40 4.10
CA ASN A 291 15.08 -20.22 3.30
C ASN A 291 14.12 -19.37 2.44
N GLN A 292 14.41 -18.09 2.22
CA GLN A 292 13.51 -17.19 1.50
C GLN A 292 13.46 -17.50 -0.01
N LYS A 293 12.25 -17.72 -0.55
CA LYS A 293 12.04 -17.73 -2.01
C LYS A 293 12.01 -16.30 -2.56
N GLY A 294 12.53 -16.12 -3.78
CA GLY A 294 12.54 -14.82 -4.47
C GLY A 294 13.85 -14.05 -4.27
N PHE A 295 13.91 -12.83 -4.78
CA PHE A 295 15.15 -12.04 -4.87
C PHE A 295 15.57 -11.33 -3.58
N TRP A 296 14.76 -11.41 -2.51
CA TRP A 296 15.06 -10.76 -1.23
C TRP A 296 16.16 -11.44 -0.41
N HIS A 297 16.54 -12.68 -0.75
CA HIS A 297 17.73 -13.31 -0.17
C HIS A 297 19.05 -12.56 -0.46
N GLN A 298 19.04 -11.61 -1.41
CA GLN A 298 20.19 -10.77 -1.77
C GLN A 298 20.15 -9.38 -1.10
N ALA A 299 19.38 -9.21 -0.02
CA ALA A 299 19.24 -7.90 0.63
C ALA A 299 20.55 -7.35 1.19
N ASP A 300 21.52 -8.21 1.50
CA ASP A 300 22.89 -7.85 1.85
C ASP A 300 23.56 -7.05 0.72
N THR A 301 23.44 -7.54 -0.51
CA THR A 301 23.99 -6.93 -1.71
C THR A 301 23.31 -5.59 -1.97
N TYR A 302 21.98 -5.52 -1.83
CA TYR A 302 21.23 -4.28 -2.02
C TYR A 302 21.62 -3.23 -0.97
N MET A 303 21.68 -3.62 0.30
CA MET A 303 22.02 -2.72 1.39
C MET A 303 23.45 -2.21 1.23
N VAL A 304 24.45 -3.07 1.11
CA VAL A 304 25.86 -2.66 0.95
C VAL A 304 26.05 -1.76 -0.27
N SER A 305 25.34 -2.00 -1.37
CA SER A 305 25.39 -1.12 -2.56
C SER A 305 24.84 0.28 -2.26
N LEU A 306 23.71 0.37 -1.54
CA LEU A 306 23.12 1.65 -1.12
C LEU A 306 24.07 2.42 -0.18
N LEU A 307 24.65 1.73 0.80
CA LEU A 307 25.60 2.32 1.75
C LEU A 307 26.83 2.89 1.02
N LYS A 308 27.37 2.16 0.05
CA LYS A 308 28.48 2.65 -0.79
C LYS A 308 28.09 3.85 -1.66
N GLU A 309 26.87 3.91 -2.15
CA GLU A 309 26.38 5.09 -2.89
C GLU A 309 26.33 6.34 -2.00
N TYR A 310 25.95 6.19 -0.72
CA TYR A 310 25.86 7.30 0.21
C TYR A 310 27.20 7.80 0.73
N TRP A 311 28.14 6.90 1.05
CA TRP A 311 29.39 7.27 1.73
C TRP A 311 30.67 6.99 0.94
N GLY A 312 30.56 6.47 -0.28
CA GLY A 312 31.68 6.29 -1.20
C GLY A 312 32.82 5.45 -0.61
N GLU A 313 34.04 5.99 -0.62
CA GLU A 313 35.24 5.31 -0.11
C GLU A 313 35.26 5.11 1.42
N HIS A 314 34.38 5.81 2.16
CA HIS A 314 34.28 5.67 3.60
C HIS A 314 33.49 4.42 4.03
N ALA A 315 32.61 3.90 3.16
CA ALA A 315 31.87 2.67 3.39
C ALA A 315 32.75 1.44 3.11
N ARG A 316 33.35 0.88 4.16
CA ARG A 316 34.28 -0.26 4.07
C ARG A 316 33.82 -1.47 4.89
N PRO A 317 34.33 -2.67 4.61
CA PRO A 317 33.96 -3.85 5.40
C PRO A 317 34.37 -3.76 6.89
N ASP A 318 35.42 -3.01 7.23
CA ASP A 318 35.91 -2.89 8.62
C ASP A 318 35.07 -1.98 9.51
N ASN A 319 34.15 -1.20 8.93
CA ASN A 319 33.26 -0.29 9.64
C ASN A 319 31.77 -0.51 9.31
N ASP A 320 31.39 -1.75 8.97
CA ASP A 320 30.02 -2.11 8.57
C ASP A 320 29.46 -1.19 7.48
N PHE A 321 30.33 -0.73 6.57
CA PHE A 321 29.97 0.19 5.49
C PHE A 321 29.29 1.48 5.98
N CYS A 322 29.64 1.98 7.17
CA CYS A 322 29.01 3.15 7.82
C CYS A 322 27.51 2.97 8.10
N PHE A 323 27.04 1.74 8.28
CA PHE A 323 25.64 1.45 8.63
C PHE A 323 25.17 2.23 9.87
N ASP A 324 26.09 2.49 10.81
CA ASP A 324 25.84 3.23 12.04
C ASP A 324 25.43 4.69 11.82
N TYR A 325 25.65 5.25 10.62
CA TYR A 325 25.26 6.62 10.26
C TYR A 325 23.77 6.74 9.91
N LEU A 326 23.08 5.62 9.65
CA LEU A 326 21.64 5.64 9.41
C LEU A 326 20.87 5.89 10.71
N PRO A 327 19.80 6.71 10.67
CA PRO A 327 18.92 6.84 11.82
C PRO A 327 18.09 5.56 11.99
N ARG A 328 17.64 5.32 13.23
CA ARG A 328 16.81 4.17 13.58
C ARG A 328 15.41 4.64 13.93
N ILE A 329 14.40 4.03 13.33
CA ILE A 329 13.01 4.33 13.70
C ILE A 329 12.67 3.62 15.02
N ASN A 330 11.89 4.30 15.86
CA ASN A 330 11.46 3.81 17.17
C ASN A 330 9.92 3.74 17.30
N GLY A 331 9.18 3.89 16.20
CA GLY A 331 7.73 3.92 16.21
C GLY A 331 7.12 4.37 14.89
N ASP A 332 5.82 4.68 14.92
CA ASP A 332 5.11 5.32 13.81
C ASP A 332 5.53 6.79 13.71
N HIS A 333 6.04 7.19 12.54
CA HIS A 333 6.36 8.58 12.21
C HIS A 333 5.59 9.03 10.96
N GLY A 334 4.41 8.45 10.75
CA GLY A 334 3.49 8.83 9.69
C GLY A 334 2.79 10.17 9.94
N THR A 335 2.18 10.72 8.89
CA THR A 335 1.61 12.08 8.86
C THR A 335 0.73 12.43 10.07
N TYR A 336 -0.21 11.55 10.46
CA TYR A 336 -1.11 11.87 11.58
C TYR A 336 -0.40 11.83 12.92
N ARG A 337 0.56 10.90 13.10
CA ARG A 337 1.34 10.85 14.33
C ARG A 337 2.22 12.08 14.46
N THR A 338 2.91 12.48 13.38
CA THR A 338 3.71 13.72 13.35
C THR A 338 2.86 14.95 13.69
N VAL A 339 1.63 15.06 13.19
CA VAL A 339 0.75 16.21 13.49
C VAL A 339 0.31 16.24 14.96
N LEU A 340 0.04 15.08 15.56
CA LEU A 340 -0.22 15.01 17.01
C LEU A 340 1.02 15.42 17.80
N ASP A 341 2.20 14.97 17.38
CA ASP A 341 3.48 15.35 17.98
C ASP A 341 3.78 16.86 17.81
N MET A 342 3.34 17.50 16.72
CA MET A 342 3.37 18.96 16.59
C MET A 342 2.49 19.63 17.65
N ILE A 343 1.28 19.13 17.88
CA ILE A 343 0.35 19.68 18.89
C ILE A 343 0.89 19.49 20.31
N ASP A 344 1.50 18.34 20.59
CA ASP A 344 2.13 18.04 21.88
C ASP A 344 3.44 18.81 22.07
N GLY A 345 3.95 19.49 21.03
CA GLY A 345 5.15 20.31 21.07
C GLY A 345 6.45 19.52 21.02
N THR A 346 6.41 18.24 20.63
CA THR A 346 7.59 17.39 20.46
C THR A 346 8.21 17.54 19.06
N VAL A 347 7.42 17.98 18.07
CA VAL A 347 7.91 18.45 16.76
C VAL A 347 7.86 19.97 16.72
N PHE A 348 9.03 20.60 16.62
CA PHE A 348 9.18 22.06 16.63
C PHE A 348 9.37 22.67 15.22
N GLY A 349 9.72 21.84 14.24
CA GLY A 349 10.05 22.30 12.89
C GLY A 349 9.53 21.36 11.82
N TYR A 350 9.11 21.89 10.68
CA TYR A 350 8.55 21.06 9.61
C TYR A 350 8.92 21.58 8.21
N PHE A 351 9.35 20.65 7.34
CA PHE A 351 9.48 20.89 5.90
C PHE A 351 8.24 20.37 5.20
N LEU A 352 7.53 21.27 4.52
CA LEU A 352 6.36 20.97 3.72
C LEU A 352 6.67 21.19 2.23
N LEU A 353 6.85 20.08 1.50
CA LEU A 353 7.39 20.08 0.14
C LEU A 353 6.34 19.58 -0.85
N GLY A 354 5.79 20.48 -1.68
CA GLY A 354 4.83 20.15 -2.74
C GLY A 354 3.58 19.42 -2.22
N GLN A 355 3.14 19.74 -1.01
CA GLN A 355 2.03 19.11 -0.31
C GLN A 355 1.19 20.16 0.41
N ILE A 356 -0.10 19.85 0.62
CA ILE A 356 -1.06 20.78 1.22
C ILE A 356 -1.90 20.13 2.33
N PRO A 357 -1.32 19.73 3.48
CA PRO A 357 -2.03 19.04 4.55
C PRO A 357 -3.20 19.85 5.12
N ALA A 358 -3.20 21.19 5.05
CA ALA A 358 -4.32 22.01 5.48
C ALA A 358 -5.65 21.67 4.76
N VAL A 359 -5.56 21.11 3.55
CA VAL A 359 -6.71 20.79 2.69
C VAL A 359 -6.75 19.31 2.31
N GLY A 360 -5.60 18.74 1.91
CA GLY A 360 -5.51 17.42 1.31
C GLY A 360 -5.48 16.25 2.30
N SER A 361 -5.15 16.50 3.57
CA SER A 361 -5.17 15.47 4.62
C SER A 361 -6.55 15.37 5.27
N ALA A 362 -6.89 14.21 5.83
CA ALA A 362 -8.09 14.11 6.66
C ALA A 362 -7.94 15.01 7.89
N HIS A 363 -9.07 15.52 8.37
CA HIS A 363 -9.13 16.38 9.54
C HIS A 363 -8.30 17.67 9.40
N GLY A 364 -8.53 18.48 8.36
CA GLY A 364 -7.77 19.71 8.07
C GLY A 364 -7.62 20.69 9.26
N ARG A 365 -8.59 20.76 10.18
CA ARG A 365 -8.46 21.54 11.43
C ARG A 365 -7.27 21.09 12.28
N LEU A 366 -7.10 19.77 12.45
CA LEU A 366 -5.99 19.20 13.21
C LEU A 366 -4.65 19.56 12.57
N GLN A 367 -4.58 19.49 11.24
CA GLN A 367 -3.39 19.82 10.46
C GLN A 367 -2.98 21.29 10.65
N ARG A 368 -3.95 22.21 10.61
CA ARG A 368 -3.71 23.65 10.82
C ARG A 368 -3.32 23.96 12.26
N LEU A 369 -3.96 23.32 13.24
CA LEU A 369 -3.58 23.45 14.66
C LEU A 369 -2.18 22.90 14.95
N GLY A 370 -1.81 21.76 14.35
CA GLY A 370 -0.45 21.23 14.43
C GLY A 370 0.57 22.19 13.85
N MET A 371 0.32 22.72 12.64
CA MET A 371 1.21 23.73 12.05
C MET A 371 1.31 25.01 12.88
N ALA A 372 0.23 25.43 13.56
CA ALA A 372 0.24 26.61 14.44
C ALA A 372 1.06 26.44 15.72
N ASN A 373 1.42 25.20 16.08
CA ASN A 373 2.22 24.89 17.24
C ASN A 373 3.71 24.63 16.92
N LEU A 374 4.11 24.77 15.66
CA LEU A 374 5.52 24.72 15.28
C LEU A 374 6.25 26.01 15.69
N ASP A 375 7.56 25.94 15.92
CA ASP A 375 8.42 27.10 16.00
C ASP A 375 8.69 27.66 14.59
N TRP A 376 8.92 26.78 13.62
CA TRP A 376 9.10 27.17 12.22
C TRP A 376 8.49 26.17 11.23
N LEU A 377 8.06 26.69 10.08
CA LEU A 377 7.52 25.93 8.96
C LEU A 377 8.18 26.40 7.66
N VAL A 378 8.86 25.49 6.96
CA VAL A 378 9.39 25.76 5.63
C VAL A 378 8.43 25.16 4.60
N VAL A 379 7.71 26.02 3.89
CA VAL A 379 6.84 25.63 2.78
C VAL A 379 7.55 25.85 1.46
N ARG A 380 7.54 24.82 0.63
CA ARG A 380 8.07 24.86 -0.72
C ARG A 380 7.02 24.37 -1.70
N ASP A 381 6.50 25.28 -2.50
CA ASP A 381 5.44 25.01 -3.47
C ASP A 381 5.55 25.94 -4.69
N LEU A 382 4.79 25.64 -5.74
CA LEU A 382 4.72 26.44 -6.97
C LEU A 382 4.02 27.77 -6.73
N VAL A 383 3.06 27.79 -5.81
CA VAL A 383 2.22 28.94 -5.50
C VAL A 383 2.01 29.05 -3.99
N MET A 384 1.53 30.21 -3.54
CA MET A 384 1.08 30.35 -2.15
C MET A 384 -0.11 29.42 -1.92
N ILE A 385 -0.04 28.61 -0.86
CA ILE A 385 -1.04 27.59 -0.52
C ILE A 385 -1.59 27.81 0.88
N GLU A 386 -2.73 27.21 1.19
CA GLU A 386 -3.41 27.29 2.48
C GLU A 386 -2.52 26.85 3.64
N SER A 387 -1.63 25.87 3.42
CA SER A 387 -0.64 25.48 4.43
C SER A 387 0.46 26.52 4.68
N ALA A 388 0.72 27.45 3.76
CA ALA A 388 1.66 28.55 3.94
C ALA A 388 1.01 29.77 4.61
N THR A 389 -0.33 29.85 4.57
CA THR A 389 -1.07 31.01 5.08
C THR A 389 -2.04 30.68 6.20
N PHE A 390 -1.99 29.46 6.76
CA PHE A 390 -2.89 28.99 7.81
C PHE A 390 -2.98 29.97 9.00
N TRP A 391 -1.88 30.63 9.37
CA TRP A 391 -1.81 31.57 10.49
C TRP A 391 -2.62 32.85 10.27
N LYS A 392 -2.99 33.19 9.03
CA LYS A 392 -3.77 34.39 8.66
C LYS A 392 -5.09 34.13 7.92
N ASP A 393 -5.23 32.98 7.26
CA ASP A 393 -6.38 32.68 6.41
C ASP A 393 -7.16 31.42 6.86
N ALA A 394 -6.74 30.73 7.92
CA ALA A 394 -7.44 29.54 8.39
C ALA A 394 -8.84 29.86 8.95
N PRO A 395 -9.84 28.97 8.76
CA PRO A 395 -11.15 29.09 9.41
C PRO A 395 -11.07 29.23 10.94
N GLU A 396 -10.04 28.67 11.55
CA GLU A 396 -9.78 28.71 13.00
C GLU A 396 -9.44 30.10 13.53
N ILE A 397 -9.28 31.11 12.66
CA ILE A 397 -9.13 32.51 13.06
C ILE A 397 -10.48 33.11 13.46
N GLU A 398 -11.56 32.76 12.76
CA GLU A 398 -12.90 33.20 13.11
C GLU A 398 -13.35 32.60 14.44
N THR A 399 -12.89 31.38 14.76
CA THR A 399 -13.17 30.71 16.03
C THR A 399 -12.26 31.16 17.18
N GLY A 400 -11.18 31.91 16.87
CA GLY A 400 -10.19 32.38 17.84
C GLY A 400 -9.20 31.32 18.32
N GLU A 401 -9.18 30.13 17.69
CA GLU A 401 -8.22 29.06 18.01
C GLU A 401 -6.82 29.33 17.44
N ILE A 402 -6.76 30.07 16.33
CA ILE A 402 -5.54 30.63 15.76
C ILE A 402 -5.69 32.15 15.75
N SER A 403 -4.64 32.86 16.14
CA SER A 403 -4.61 34.32 16.03
C SER A 403 -3.33 34.73 15.32
N PRO A 404 -3.40 35.57 14.26
CA PRO A 404 -2.20 36.08 13.59
C PRO A 404 -1.25 36.83 14.54
N GLN A 405 -1.78 37.41 15.63
CA GLN A 405 -0.98 38.15 16.61
C GLN A 405 -0.25 37.25 17.61
N THR A 406 -0.74 36.02 17.84
CA THR A 406 -0.18 35.11 18.85
C THR A 406 0.29 33.77 18.31
N CYS A 407 0.06 33.48 17.02
CA CYS A 407 0.63 32.31 16.37
C CYS A 407 2.15 32.45 16.34
N ARG A 408 2.85 31.52 16.99
CA ARG A 408 4.30 31.58 17.19
C ARG A 408 5.11 31.11 15.98
N THR A 409 4.47 30.40 15.05
CA THR A 409 5.16 29.73 13.96
C THR A 409 5.73 30.72 12.95
N GLU A 410 7.05 30.70 12.77
CA GLU A 410 7.70 31.42 11.69
C GLU A 410 7.58 30.65 10.38
N VAL A 411 6.91 31.24 9.37
CA VAL A 411 6.66 30.57 8.09
C VAL A 411 7.57 31.12 7.00
N PHE A 412 8.38 30.24 6.42
CA PHE A 412 9.22 30.54 5.26
C PHE A 412 8.59 29.92 4.01
N PHE A 413 8.30 30.75 3.00
CA PHE A 413 7.82 30.27 1.71
C PHE A 413 8.92 30.38 0.63
N PHE A 414 9.30 29.25 0.03
CA PHE A 414 10.29 29.19 -1.05
C PHE A 414 9.63 28.76 -2.37
N PRO A 415 9.57 29.62 -3.39
CA PRO A 415 8.93 29.29 -4.66
C PRO A 415 9.69 28.16 -5.39
N ALA A 416 8.96 27.14 -5.83
CA ALA A 416 9.51 25.97 -6.49
C ALA A 416 9.38 26.05 -8.02
N ALA A 417 10.40 25.54 -8.72
CA ALA A 417 10.33 25.36 -10.16
C ALA A 417 9.36 24.24 -10.51
N SER A 418 8.51 24.47 -11.51
CA SER A 418 7.55 23.52 -12.02
C SER A 418 8.22 22.36 -12.77
N HIS A 419 7.41 21.41 -13.26
CA HIS A 419 7.91 20.26 -13.98
C HIS A 419 8.52 20.60 -15.35
N VAL A 420 8.11 21.70 -15.99
CA VAL A 420 8.66 22.14 -17.29
C VAL A 420 9.92 23.00 -17.14
N GLU A 421 10.21 23.46 -15.91
CA GLU A 421 11.33 24.35 -15.58
C GLU A 421 12.57 23.60 -15.09
N LYS A 422 12.50 22.26 -15.02
CA LYS A 422 13.59 21.40 -14.57
C LYS A 422 13.63 20.07 -15.33
N ALA A 423 14.84 19.67 -15.72
CA ALA A 423 15.10 18.34 -16.25
C ALA A 423 15.06 17.29 -15.12
N GLY A 424 14.85 16.03 -15.50
CA GLY A 424 14.90 14.90 -14.56
C GLY A 424 14.00 13.76 -15.00
N THR A 425 13.76 12.82 -14.08
CA THR A 425 12.91 11.66 -14.32
C THR A 425 11.65 11.68 -13.48
N PHE A 426 10.64 10.93 -13.92
CA PHE A 426 9.56 10.49 -13.05
C PHE A 426 9.12 9.06 -13.41
N THR A 427 8.61 8.34 -12.42
CA THR A 427 8.10 6.98 -12.60
C THR A 427 6.57 7.00 -12.61
N GLN A 428 5.96 6.59 -13.71
CA GLN A 428 4.49 6.53 -13.85
C GLN A 428 3.90 5.22 -13.29
N THR A 429 2.56 5.10 -13.26
CA THR A 429 1.81 3.98 -12.65
C THR A 429 2.20 2.57 -13.15
N GLN A 430 2.74 2.42 -14.35
CA GLN A 430 3.22 1.14 -14.90
C GLN A 430 4.73 0.92 -14.70
N ARG A 431 5.38 1.74 -13.85
CA ARG A 431 6.81 1.69 -13.51
C ARG A 431 7.75 2.10 -14.64
N MET A 432 7.25 2.81 -15.65
CA MET A 432 8.10 3.38 -16.69
C MET A 432 8.79 4.65 -16.17
N LEU A 433 10.12 4.61 -16.12
CA LEU A 433 10.96 5.76 -15.81
C LEU A 433 11.13 6.62 -17.06
N GLN A 434 10.61 7.84 -17.02
CA GLN A 434 10.59 8.74 -18.17
C GLN A 434 11.46 9.95 -17.89
N TRP A 435 12.41 10.22 -18.79
CA TRP A 435 13.20 11.44 -18.79
C TRP A 435 12.41 12.61 -19.37
N ARG A 436 12.61 13.80 -18.83
CA ARG A 436 12.16 15.06 -19.40
C ARG A 436 13.27 16.09 -19.40
N GLU A 437 13.24 16.95 -20.41
CA GLU A 437 14.15 18.09 -20.52
C GLU A 437 13.51 19.36 -19.98
N LYS A 438 14.35 20.32 -19.59
CA LYS A 438 13.91 21.66 -19.20
C LYS A 438 13.46 22.42 -20.45
N ALA A 439 12.23 22.91 -20.44
CA ALA A 439 11.65 23.65 -21.55
C ALA A 439 11.79 25.18 -21.40
N VAL A 440 11.71 25.68 -20.16
CA VAL A 440 11.76 27.13 -19.86
C VAL A 440 12.52 27.39 -18.56
N GLU A 441 12.99 28.63 -18.38
CA GLU A 441 13.58 29.06 -17.10
C GLU A 441 12.49 29.27 -16.03
N PRO A 442 12.74 28.92 -14.76
CA PRO A 442 11.82 29.20 -13.67
C PRO A 442 11.68 30.71 -13.43
N PRO A 443 10.49 31.20 -13.03
CA PRO A 443 10.24 32.62 -12.84
C PRO A 443 10.94 33.16 -11.59
N GLY A 444 11.51 34.36 -11.71
CA GLY A 444 12.16 35.07 -10.59
C GLY A 444 13.20 34.22 -9.86
N ASP A 445 13.02 34.07 -8.55
CA ASP A 445 13.93 33.30 -7.70
C ASP A 445 13.52 31.84 -7.51
N ALA A 446 12.54 31.33 -8.27
CA ALA A 446 12.21 29.92 -8.23
C ALA A 446 13.41 29.06 -8.70
N ARG A 447 13.66 27.96 -7.99
CA ARG A 447 14.73 26.99 -8.28
C ARG A 447 14.17 25.57 -8.26
N SER A 448 14.93 24.57 -8.73
CA SER A 448 14.52 23.17 -8.60
C SER A 448 14.60 22.69 -7.15
N ASP A 449 13.90 21.62 -6.80
CA ASP A 449 14.00 21.00 -5.46
C ASP A 449 15.41 20.47 -5.20
N LEU A 450 16.05 19.87 -6.22
CA LEU A 450 17.44 19.43 -6.13
C LEU A 450 18.38 20.60 -5.81
N TRP A 451 18.23 21.73 -6.48
CA TRP A 451 19.03 22.93 -6.20
C TRP A 451 18.84 23.38 -4.75
N PHE A 452 17.59 23.44 -4.28
CA PHE A 452 17.25 23.87 -2.93
C PHE A 452 17.93 22.99 -1.87
N PHE A 453 17.77 21.66 -1.95
CA PHE A 453 18.35 20.75 -0.97
C PHE A 453 19.88 20.68 -1.04
N TYR A 454 20.45 20.75 -2.25
CA TYR A 454 21.90 20.79 -2.40
C TYR A 454 22.51 22.01 -1.70
N HIS A 455 21.92 23.20 -1.87
CA HIS A 455 22.44 24.42 -1.24
C HIS A 455 22.10 24.54 0.24
N LEU A 456 20.97 23.98 0.69
CA LEU A 456 20.61 23.93 2.10
C LEU A 456 21.54 23.01 2.89
N GLY A 457 21.94 21.87 2.32
CA GLY A 457 22.80 20.88 2.98
C GLY A 457 24.30 21.13 2.86
N ARG A 458 24.72 22.16 2.11
CA ARG A 458 26.13 22.48 1.85
C ARG A 458 26.84 23.14 3.04
#